data_AF-A0A1M7RPP6-F1
#
_entry.id   AF-A0A1M7RPP6-F1
#
_cell.length_a   1.000
_cell.length_b   1.000
_cell.length_c   1.000
_cell.angle_alpha   90.00
_cell.angle_beta   90.00
_cell.angle_gamma   90.00
#
_symmetry.space_group_name_H-M   'P 1'
#
loop_
_entity.id
_entity.type
_entity.pdbx_description
1 polymer ?
#
loop_
_entity_poly.entity_id
_entity_poly.type
_entity_poly.pdbx_seq_one_letter_code
_entity_poly.pdbx_strand_id
1 'polypeptide(L)'
;MAGRFADLRVGTKIIVTVAVVAVIMLVIGGLAWSRMGSLDDRIQGIESSNIARLNNLVAVRGGLSDSYRGLFVYKASPAAAQPAAKTATQDGQAAVDEAWDAYMSTPDSSTAWKNGVATFDESWTQYKALVNLLIFGDQPPSGVTVPSGTQAQAAAWNTAEETMNDTLDTLTALERSQAGAASADAHEEADAAKTLIAALIVAGLIIAL
;
A
#
# COMPACT_ATOMS: atom_id res chain seq x y z
N MET A 1 51.67 -27.65 -14.56
CA MET A 1 50.51 -28.43 -15.07
C MET A 1 50.12 -28.12 -16.53
N ALA A 2 50.75 -27.15 -17.21
CA ALA A 2 50.39 -26.78 -18.59
C ALA A 2 50.69 -27.83 -19.68
N GLY A 3 51.60 -28.78 -19.42
CA GLY A 3 52.01 -29.77 -20.44
C GLY A 3 50.99 -30.88 -20.75
N ARG A 4 50.07 -31.20 -19.84
CA ARG A 4 49.13 -32.33 -20.03
C ARG A 4 47.95 -32.01 -20.96
N PHE A 5 47.62 -30.74 -21.18
CA PHE A 5 46.55 -30.33 -22.10
C PHE A 5 47.00 -30.25 -23.56
N ALA A 6 48.31 -30.13 -23.81
CA ALA A 6 48.86 -30.05 -25.16
C ALA A 6 48.61 -31.36 -25.95
N ASP A 7 48.75 -32.52 -25.31
CA ASP A 7 48.67 -33.86 -25.92
C ASP A 7 47.27 -34.42 -26.15
N LEU A 8 46.21 -33.70 -25.76
CA LEU A 8 44.84 -34.17 -26.01
C LEU A 8 44.47 -34.04 -27.49
N ARG A 9 43.81 -35.07 -28.04
CA ARG A 9 43.23 -35.05 -29.39
C ARG A 9 42.27 -33.87 -29.54
N VAL A 10 42.27 -33.25 -30.72
CA VAL A 10 41.42 -32.07 -31.05
C VAL A 10 39.94 -32.30 -30.69
N GLY A 11 39.40 -33.50 -30.93
CA GLY A 11 38.02 -33.84 -30.59
C GLY A 11 37.72 -33.77 -29.08
N THR A 12 38.68 -34.15 -28.22
CA THR A 12 38.51 -34.07 -26.75
C THR A 12 38.51 -32.62 -26.27
N LYS A 13 39.33 -31.75 -26.90
CA LYS A 13 39.34 -30.31 -26.60
C LYS A 13 37.98 -29.68 -26.91
N ILE A 14 37.39 -30.00 -28.07
CA ILE A 14 36.05 -29.51 -28.46
C ILE A 14 34.97 -29.96 -27.46
N ILE A 15 34.95 -31.24 -27.07
CA ILE A 15 33.96 -31.76 -26.13
C ILE A 15 34.06 -31.07 -24.76
N VAL A 16 35.27 -30.83 -24.26
CA VAL A 16 35.46 -30.12 -22.98
C VAL A 16 34.96 -28.68 -23.07
N THR A 17 35.26 -27.95 -24.15
CA THR A 17 34.75 -26.59 -24.34
C THR A 17 33.23 -26.55 -24.37
N VAL A 18 32.59 -27.45 -25.12
CA VAL A 18 31.12 -27.55 -25.19
C VAL A 18 30.52 -27.89 -23.82
N ALA A 19 31.13 -28.83 -23.09
CA ALA A 19 30.67 -29.19 -21.74
C ALA A 19 30.75 -28.00 -20.77
N VAL A 20 31.82 -27.21 -20.81
CA VAL A 20 31.96 -26.00 -19.99
C VAL A 20 30.90 -24.96 -20.34
N VAL A 21 30.67 -24.71 -21.63
CA VAL A 21 29.61 -23.79 -22.08
C VAL A 21 28.22 -24.27 -21.64
N ALA A 22 27.95 -25.58 -21.73
CA ALA A 22 26.69 -26.15 -21.28
C ALA A 22 26.47 -25.97 -19.76
N VAL A 23 27.50 -26.19 -18.94
CA VAL A 23 27.43 -25.95 -17.49
C VAL A 23 27.19 -24.47 -17.20
N ILE A 24 27.88 -23.57 -17.90
CA ILE A 24 27.67 -22.12 -17.75
C ILE A 24 26.24 -21.74 -18.11
N MET A 25 25.70 -22.25 -19.22
CA MET A 25 24.31 -22.01 -19.61
C MET A 25 23.31 -22.52 -18.57
N LEU A 26 23.55 -23.69 -17.96
CA LEU A 26 22.71 -24.21 -16.88
C LEU A 26 22.76 -23.33 -15.63
N VAL A 27 23.94 -22.84 -15.25
CA VAL A 27 24.10 -21.93 -14.09
C VAL A 27 23.42 -20.59 -14.36
N ILE A 28 23.60 -20.01 -15.54
CA ILE A 28 22.96 -18.74 -15.93
C ILE A 28 21.44 -18.92 -16.01
N GLY A 29 20.97 -20.00 -16.64
CA GLY A 29 19.54 -20.30 -16.75
C GLY A 29 18.88 -20.51 -15.40
N GLY A 30 19.52 -21.27 -14.50
CA GLY A 30 19.04 -21.48 -13.14
C GLY A 30 19.03 -20.19 -12.31
N LEU A 31 20.08 -19.36 -12.41
CA LEU A 31 20.14 -18.07 -11.73
C LEU A 31 19.09 -17.08 -12.26
N ALA A 32 18.92 -17.02 -13.58
CA ALA A 32 17.89 -16.20 -14.22
C ALA A 32 16.50 -16.62 -13.76
N TRP A 33 16.22 -17.93 -13.72
CA TRP A 33 14.95 -18.46 -13.23
C TRP A 33 14.68 -18.12 -11.77
N SER A 34 15.67 -18.36 -10.89
CA SER A 34 15.55 -18.03 -9.46
C SER A 34 15.31 -16.54 -9.22
N ARG A 35 15.96 -15.66 -9.99
CA ARG A 35 15.76 -14.20 -9.86
C ARG A 35 14.43 -13.75 -10.41
N MET A 36 13.96 -14.32 -11.51
CA MET A 36 12.66 -13.98 -12.09
C MET A 36 11.52 -14.35 -11.16
N GLY A 37 11.60 -15.50 -10.47
CA GLY A 37 10.63 -15.88 -9.43
C GLY A 37 10.57 -14.87 -8.28
N SER A 38 11.73 -14.48 -7.73
CA SER A 38 11.74 -13.48 -6.64
C SER A 38 11.27 -12.08 -7.08
N LEU A 39 11.51 -11.73 -8.35
CA LEU A 39 11.07 -10.45 -8.91
C LEU A 39 9.55 -10.44 -9.11
N ASP A 40 8.99 -11.55 -9.59
CA ASP A 40 7.54 -11.72 -9.78
C ASP A 40 6.80 -11.69 -8.44
N ASP A 41 7.27 -12.43 -7.43
CA ASP A 41 6.72 -12.41 -6.07
C ASP A 41 6.75 -11.00 -5.46
N ARG A 42 7.83 -10.24 -5.70
CA ARG A 42 7.97 -8.87 -5.21
C ARG A 42 7.07 -7.89 -5.94
N ILE A 43 7.02 -7.93 -7.27
CA ILE A 43 6.14 -7.06 -8.07
C ILE A 43 4.68 -7.31 -7.67
N GLN A 44 4.26 -8.57 -7.58
CA GLN A 44 2.91 -8.93 -7.14
C GLN A 44 2.64 -8.51 -5.69
N GLY A 45 3.63 -8.63 -4.80
CA GLY A 45 3.52 -8.18 -3.41
C GLY A 45 3.36 -6.65 -3.27
N ILE A 46 4.18 -5.88 -4.01
CA ILE A 46 4.16 -4.41 -3.99
C ILE A 46 2.87 -3.88 -4.60
N GLU A 47 2.48 -4.43 -5.75
CA GLU A 47 1.27 -4.05 -6.46
C GLU A 47 0.04 -4.40 -5.61
N SER A 48 0.01 -5.56 -4.95
CA SER A 48 -1.17 -5.96 -4.19
C SER A 48 -1.37 -5.17 -2.89
N SER A 49 -0.33 -4.94 -2.07
CA SER A 49 -0.56 -4.34 -0.74
C SER A 49 -0.77 -2.82 -0.78
N ASN A 50 0.10 -2.08 -1.47
CA ASN A 50 0.03 -0.61 -1.50
C ASN A 50 -1.17 -0.12 -2.29
N ILE A 51 -1.49 -0.77 -3.42
CA ILE A 51 -2.66 -0.40 -4.23
C ILE A 51 -3.95 -0.76 -3.49
N ALA A 52 -4.02 -1.91 -2.81
CA ALA A 52 -5.17 -2.23 -1.98
C ALA A 52 -5.38 -1.18 -0.87
N ARG A 53 -4.32 -0.79 -0.16
CA ARG A 53 -4.38 0.28 0.85
C ARG A 53 -4.81 1.63 0.26
N LEU A 54 -4.25 2.03 -0.88
CA LEU A 54 -4.66 3.26 -1.57
C LEU A 54 -6.13 3.23 -1.99
N ASN A 55 -6.62 2.10 -2.51
CA ASN A 55 -8.03 1.92 -2.87
C ASN A 55 -8.93 2.02 -1.64
N ASN A 56 -8.52 1.46 -0.50
CA ASN A 56 -9.26 1.57 0.76
C ASN A 56 -9.30 3.03 1.26
N LEU A 57 -8.19 3.78 1.17
CA LEU A 57 -8.18 5.22 1.51
C LEU A 57 -9.10 6.04 0.57
N VAL A 58 -9.19 5.66 -0.71
CA VAL A 58 -10.16 6.27 -1.65
C VAL A 58 -11.60 5.92 -1.24
N ALA A 59 -11.87 4.68 -0.85
CA ALA A 59 -13.18 4.26 -0.36
C ALA A 59 -13.59 4.99 0.92
N VAL A 60 -12.64 5.21 1.86
CA VAL A 60 -12.85 6.06 3.04
C VAL A 60 -13.29 7.47 2.65
N ARG A 61 -12.60 8.12 1.70
CA ARG A 61 -13.03 9.44 1.18
C ARG A 61 -14.41 9.40 0.52
N GLY A 62 -14.73 8.29 -0.15
CA GLY A 62 -16.07 8.04 -0.70
C GLY A 62 -17.15 8.01 0.38
N GLY A 63 -16.97 7.21 1.42
CA GLY A 63 -17.89 7.13 2.56
C GLY A 63 -18.04 8.47 3.28
N LEU A 64 -16.95 9.23 3.45
CA LEU A 64 -16.99 10.59 4.00
C LEU A 64 -17.84 11.51 3.13
N SER A 65 -17.64 11.48 1.81
CA SER A 65 -18.42 12.29 0.87
C SER A 65 -19.92 11.95 0.91
N ASP A 66 -20.26 10.67 1.02
CA ASP A 66 -21.64 10.22 1.17
C ASP A 66 -22.26 10.65 2.50
N SER A 67 -21.49 10.56 3.59
CA SER A 67 -21.90 11.04 4.92
C SER A 67 -22.20 12.54 4.91
N TYR A 68 -21.30 13.36 4.35
CA TYR A 68 -21.49 14.81 4.21
C TYR A 68 -22.71 15.14 3.33
N ARG A 69 -22.89 14.41 2.22
CA ARG A 69 -24.07 14.57 1.36
C ARG A 69 -25.35 14.26 2.13
N GLY A 70 -25.38 13.17 2.90
CA GLY A 70 -26.50 12.83 3.78
C GLY A 70 -26.81 13.94 4.78
N LEU A 71 -25.77 14.54 5.40
CA LEU A 71 -25.92 15.64 6.36
C LEU A 71 -26.50 16.88 5.72
N PHE A 72 -26.02 17.23 4.53
CA PHE A 72 -26.55 18.34 3.76
C PHE A 72 -28.02 18.11 3.42
N VAL A 73 -28.37 16.92 2.92
CA VAL A 73 -29.77 16.56 2.62
C VAL A 73 -30.63 16.59 3.89
N TYR A 74 -30.13 16.13 5.04
CA TYR A 74 -30.86 16.15 6.31
C TYR A 74 -31.24 17.58 6.73
N LYS A 75 -30.29 18.52 6.64
CA LYS A 75 -30.53 19.93 6.98
C LYS A 75 -31.43 20.64 5.98
N ALA A 76 -31.36 20.28 4.70
CA ALA A 76 -32.17 20.88 3.64
C ALA A 76 -33.58 20.27 3.52
N SER A 77 -33.82 19.09 4.12
CA SER A 77 -35.06 18.34 3.97
C SER A 77 -36.15 18.78 4.95
N PRO A 78 -37.44 18.68 4.55
CA PRO A 78 -38.55 18.79 5.50
C PRO A 78 -38.50 17.65 6.53
N ALA A 79 -39.10 17.86 7.70
CA ALA A 79 -39.08 16.91 8.82
C ALA A 79 -39.51 15.47 8.42
N ALA A 80 -40.47 15.32 7.49
CA ALA A 80 -40.92 14.02 7.01
C ALA A 80 -39.85 13.23 6.23
N ALA A 81 -38.86 13.90 5.64
CA ALA A 81 -37.77 13.28 4.87
C ALA A 81 -36.44 13.17 5.66
N GLN A 82 -36.36 13.82 6.83
CA GLN A 82 -35.18 13.77 7.70
C GLN A 82 -34.78 12.34 8.12
N PRO A 83 -35.68 11.41 8.44
CA PRO A 83 -35.29 10.04 8.79
C PRO A 83 -34.47 9.35 7.69
N ALA A 84 -34.89 9.47 6.42
CA ALA A 84 -34.16 8.87 5.30
C ALA A 84 -32.78 9.51 5.10
N ALA A 85 -32.67 10.83 5.29
CA ALA A 85 -31.39 11.53 5.21
C ALA A 85 -30.44 11.18 6.36
N LYS A 86 -30.98 10.99 7.59
CA LYS A 86 -30.21 10.49 8.73
C LYS A 86 -29.65 9.10 8.43
N THR A 87 -30.47 8.20 7.90
CA THR A 87 -30.01 6.87 7.45
C THR A 87 -28.90 6.99 6.41
N ALA A 88 -29.06 7.83 5.38
CA ALA A 88 -28.02 8.02 4.37
C ALA A 88 -26.69 8.54 4.95
N THR A 89 -26.73 9.43 5.95
CA THR A 89 -25.51 9.84 6.68
C THR A 89 -24.88 8.67 7.41
N GLN A 90 -25.68 7.89 8.14
CA GLN A 90 -25.19 6.76 8.93
C GLN A 90 -24.64 5.64 8.04
N ASP A 91 -25.24 5.39 6.87
CA ASP A 91 -24.72 4.46 5.87
C ASP A 91 -23.36 4.93 5.34
N GLY A 92 -23.20 6.24 5.08
CA GLY A 92 -21.91 6.83 4.71
C GLY A 92 -20.86 6.67 5.83
N GLN A 93 -21.24 6.87 7.09
CA GLN A 93 -20.35 6.61 8.24
C GLN A 93 -19.95 5.14 8.33
N ALA A 94 -20.88 4.20 8.13
CA ALA A 94 -20.60 2.77 8.13
C ALA A 94 -19.67 2.36 6.98
N ALA A 95 -19.83 2.97 5.80
CA ALA A 95 -18.93 2.74 4.67
C ALA A 95 -17.49 3.22 4.94
N VAL A 96 -17.32 4.31 5.71
CA VAL A 96 -16.00 4.73 6.21
C VAL A 96 -15.43 3.68 7.15
N ASP A 97 -16.23 3.19 8.12
CA ASP A 97 -15.78 2.17 9.07
C ASP A 97 -15.32 0.89 8.36
N GLU A 98 -16.11 0.39 7.41
CA GLU A 98 -15.78 -0.80 6.62
C GLU A 98 -14.49 -0.61 5.79
N ALA A 99 -14.38 0.51 5.08
CA ALA A 99 -13.20 0.81 4.28
C ALA A 99 -11.94 1.03 5.14
N TRP A 100 -12.11 1.60 6.33
CA TRP A 100 -11.04 1.80 7.29
C TRP A 100 -10.55 0.50 7.92
N ASP A 101 -11.47 -0.40 8.30
CA ASP A 101 -11.12 -1.75 8.75
C ASP A 101 -10.37 -2.53 7.65
N ALA A 102 -10.81 -2.40 6.39
CA ALA A 102 -10.11 -2.99 5.26
C ALA A 102 -8.69 -2.41 5.09
N TYR A 103 -8.50 -1.10 5.28
CA TYR A 103 -7.18 -0.46 5.26
C TYR A 103 -6.26 -1.03 6.37
N MET A 104 -6.79 -1.19 7.58
CA MET A 104 -6.04 -1.71 8.74
C MET A 104 -5.74 -3.21 8.65
N SER A 105 -6.48 -3.98 7.85
CA SER A 105 -6.26 -5.42 7.66
C SER A 105 -4.92 -5.79 7.03
N THR A 106 -4.24 -4.81 6.40
CA THR A 106 -2.92 -4.96 5.77
C THR A 106 -1.90 -4.03 6.41
N PRO A 107 -1.47 -4.28 7.66
CA PRO A 107 -0.70 -3.34 8.45
C PRO A 107 0.69 -3.05 7.85
N ASP A 108 1.11 -1.79 7.91
CA ASP A 108 2.49 -1.39 7.66
C ASP A 108 3.25 -1.24 8.99
N SER A 109 4.54 -1.59 8.96
CA SER A 109 5.35 -1.62 10.18
C SER A 109 5.87 -0.24 10.60
N SER A 110 5.81 0.77 9.72
CA SER A 110 6.36 2.09 9.96
C SER A 110 5.63 2.82 11.10
N THR A 111 6.39 3.63 11.83
CA THR A 111 5.84 4.50 12.88
C THR A 111 4.87 5.53 12.31
N ALA A 112 5.12 6.02 11.09
CA ALA A 112 4.25 6.98 10.41
C ALA A 112 2.86 6.39 10.16
N TRP A 113 2.78 5.16 9.66
CA TRP A 113 1.52 4.46 9.45
C TRP A 113 0.75 4.26 10.76
N LYS A 114 1.41 3.73 11.79
CA LYS A 114 0.79 3.48 13.11
C LYS A 114 0.21 4.74 13.73
N ASN A 115 0.98 5.84 13.68
CA ASN A 115 0.53 7.14 14.19
C ASN A 115 -0.65 7.66 13.35
N GLY A 116 -0.57 7.59 12.02
CA GLY A 116 -1.66 8.02 11.14
C GLY A 116 -2.95 7.23 11.40
N VAL A 117 -2.85 5.91 11.58
CA VAL A 117 -4.00 5.06 11.90
C VAL A 117 -4.64 5.46 13.23
N ALA A 118 -3.83 5.61 14.28
CA ALA A 118 -4.34 6.02 15.60
C ALA A 118 -4.99 7.41 15.57
N THR A 119 -4.35 8.38 14.91
CA THR A 119 -4.86 9.75 14.79
C THR A 119 -6.18 9.80 14.02
N PHE A 120 -6.30 9.05 12.92
CA PHE A 120 -7.56 8.98 12.17
C PHE A 120 -8.66 8.33 13.00
N ASP A 121 -8.39 7.22 13.68
CA ASP A 121 -9.38 6.49 14.48
C ASP A 121 -9.97 7.34 15.61
N GLU A 122 -9.11 8.07 16.34
CA GLU A 122 -9.51 9.01 17.38
C GLU A 122 -10.36 10.17 16.80
N SER A 123 -9.87 10.79 15.72
CA SER A 123 -10.54 11.93 15.08
C SER A 123 -11.89 11.55 14.47
N TRP A 124 -11.96 10.38 13.82
CA TRP A 124 -13.18 9.86 13.23
C TRP A 124 -14.22 9.50 14.29
N THR A 125 -13.80 8.89 15.39
CA THR A 125 -14.66 8.60 16.54
C THR A 125 -15.24 9.89 17.13
N GLN A 126 -14.41 10.90 17.35
CA GLN A 126 -14.83 12.20 17.86
C GLN A 126 -15.79 12.91 16.89
N TYR A 127 -15.47 12.89 15.59
CA TYR A 127 -16.30 13.47 14.54
C TYR A 127 -17.69 12.82 14.50
N LYS A 128 -17.78 11.48 14.41
CA LYS A 128 -19.07 10.76 14.41
C LYS A 128 -19.90 11.08 15.65
N ALA A 129 -19.28 11.11 16.83
CA ALA A 129 -19.98 11.41 18.07
C ALA A 129 -20.57 12.84 18.07
N LEU A 130 -19.80 13.82 17.60
CA LEU A 130 -20.25 15.21 17.47
C LEU A 130 -21.36 15.37 16.44
N VAL A 131 -21.23 14.75 15.26
CA VAL A 131 -22.29 14.74 14.24
C VAL A 131 -23.57 14.16 14.81
N ASN A 132 -23.50 12.97 15.39
CA ASN A 132 -24.70 12.26 15.85
C ASN A 132 -25.38 12.97 17.02
N LEU A 133 -24.61 13.52 17.96
CA LEU A 133 -25.16 14.32 19.05
C LEU A 133 -25.77 15.64 18.56
N LEU A 134 -24.99 16.45 17.83
CA LEU A 134 -25.37 17.84 17.55
C LEU A 134 -26.39 17.96 16.42
N ILE A 135 -26.40 17.00 15.48
CA ILE A 135 -27.29 17.02 14.32
C ILE A 135 -28.51 16.14 14.53
N PHE A 136 -28.32 14.94 15.10
CA PHE A 136 -29.39 13.96 15.25
C PHE A 136 -29.93 13.84 16.67
N GLY A 137 -29.28 14.44 17.67
CA GLY A 137 -29.71 14.36 19.08
C GLY A 137 -29.44 13.01 19.72
N ASP A 138 -28.59 12.18 19.12
CA ASP A 138 -28.24 10.86 19.66
C ASP A 138 -27.29 10.99 20.86
N GLN A 139 -27.24 9.98 21.73
CA GLN A 139 -26.27 9.97 22.81
C GLN A 139 -24.86 9.66 22.29
N PRO A 140 -23.80 10.31 22.80
CA PRO A 140 -22.43 9.97 22.44
C PRO A 140 -22.11 8.50 22.81
N PRO A 141 -21.26 7.81 22.02
CA PRO A 141 -20.77 6.50 22.39
C PRO A 141 -20.08 6.49 23.76
N SER A 142 -20.14 5.36 24.45
CA SER A 142 -19.48 5.21 25.75
C SER A 142 -17.98 5.49 25.65
N GLY A 143 -17.45 6.32 26.55
CA GLY A 143 -16.03 6.68 26.58
C GLY A 143 -15.67 7.92 25.74
N VAL A 144 -16.58 8.42 24.90
CA VAL A 144 -16.34 9.66 24.13
C VAL A 144 -16.84 10.87 24.92
N THR A 145 -15.93 11.76 25.31
CA THR A 145 -16.28 13.01 25.97
C THR A 145 -16.57 14.10 24.95
N VAL A 146 -17.80 14.64 24.95
CA VAL A 146 -18.15 15.79 24.13
C VAL A 146 -18.05 17.07 24.95
N PRO A 147 -17.33 18.12 24.46
CA PRO A 147 -17.27 19.39 25.16
C PRO A 147 -18.66 19.98 25.44
N SER A 148 -18.81 20.63 26.59
CA SER A 148 -20.01 21.40 26.90
C SER A 148 -19.97 22.77 26.21
N GLY A 149 -21.11 23.19 25.66
CA GLY A 149 -21.27 24.52 25.06
C GLY A 149 -21.02 24.52 23.56
N THR A 150 -21.84 25.29 22.84
CA THR A 150 -21.90 25.28 21.37
C THR A 150 -20.59 25.69 20.71
N GLN A 151 -19.86 26.65 21.28
CA GLN A 151 -18.59 27.11 20.73
C GLN A 151 -17.49 26.04 20.84
N ALA A 152 -17.38 25.37 21.98
CA ALA A 152 -16.40 24.30 22.18
C ALA A 152 -16.72 23.08 21.32
N GLN A 153 -18.01 22.77 21.14
CA GLN A 153 -18.48 21.72 20.25
C GLN A 153 -18.14 21.99 18.79
N ALA A 154 -18.38 23.21 18.30
CA ALA A 154 -18.03 23.61 16.94
C ALA A 154 -16.51 23.57 16.71
N ALA A 155 -15.71 24.02 17.67
CA ALA A 155 -14.26 23.93 17.60
C ALA A 155 -13.78 22.46 17.53
N ALA A 156 -14.30 21.61 18.41
CA ALA A 156 -13.94 20.19 18.41
C ALA A 156 -14.35 19.47 17.12
N TRP A 157 -15.50 19.84 16.53
CA TRP A 157 -15.91 19.33 15.22
C TRP A 157 -14.89 19.70 14.16
N ASN A 158 -14.58 20.99 14.02
CA ASN A 158 -13.67 21.47 13.00
C ASN A 158 -12.29 20.83 13.13
N THR A 159 -11.77 20.72 14.36
CA THR A 159 -10.49 20.06 14.61
C THR A 159 -10.51 18.58 14.24
N ALA A 160 -11.57 17.85 14.60
CA ALA A 160 -11.69 16.43 14.24
C ALA A 160 -11.77 16.23 12.72
N GLU A 161 -12.54 17.07 12.03
CA GLU A 161 -12.67 17.05 10.58
C GLU A 161 -11.34 17.39 9.86
N GLU A 162 -10.66 18.45 10.27
CA GLU A 162 -9.35 18.85 9.73
C GLU A 162 -8.30 17.76 9.96
N THR A 163 -8.18 17.29 11.20
CA THR A 163 -7.20 16.24 11.58
C THR A 163 -7.43 14.95 10.79
N MET A 164 -8.69 14.56 10.60
CA MET A 164 -9.04 13.39 9.80
C MET A 164 -8.61 13.55 8.34
N ASN A 165 -8.92 14.68 7.71
CA ASN A 165 -8.56 14.95 6.32
C ASN A 165 -7.04 15.02 6.11
N ASP A 166 -6.33 15.74 6.97
CA ASP A 166 -4.87 15.85 6.93
C ASP A 166 -4.20 14.49 7.14
N THR A 167 -4.76 13.66 8.01
CA THR A 167 -4.27 12.30 8.24
C THR A 167 -4.48 11.42 7.02
N LEU A 168 -5.64 11.50 6.35
CA LEU A 168 -5.88 10.77 5.10
C LEU A 168 -4.93 11.21 3.98
N ASP A 169 -4.65 12.51 3.86
CA ASP A 169 -3.68 13.04 2.90
C ASP A 169 -2.26 12.53 3.22
N THR A 170 -1.87 12.55 4.50
CA THR A 170 -0.58 12.06 4.97
C THR A 170 -0.40 10.56 4.71
N LEU A 171 -1.40 9.75 5.05
CA LEU A 171 -1.41 8.31 4.78
C LEU A 171 -1.38 8.05 3.27
N THR A 172 -2.17 8.77 2.48
CA THR A 172 -2.14 8.64 1.00
C THR A 172 -0.75 8.95 0.43
N ALA A 173 -0.10 10.00 0.92
CA ALA A 173 1.25 10.36 0.51
C ALA A 173 2.28 9.30 0.93
N LEU A 174 2.15 8.74 2.13
CA LEU A 174 2.97 7.63 2.63
C LEU A 174 2.85 6.41 1.71
N GLU A 175 1.64 5.95 1.43
CA GLU A 175 1.41 4.76 0.57
C GLU A 175 1.95 4.99 -0.85
N ARG A 176 1.78 6.18 -1.42
CA ARG A 176 2.35 6.54 -2.74
C ARG A 176 3.87 6.53 -2.73
N SER A 177 4.48 7.08 -1.68
CA SER A 177 5.93 7.11 -1.52
C SER A 177 6.50 5.70 -1.40
N GLN A 178 5.88 4.85 -0.58
CA GLN A 178 6.27 3.44 -0.41
C GLN A 178 6.12 2.65 -1.71
N ALA A 179 5.02 2.84 -2.45
CA ALA A 179 4.84 2.22 -3.76
C ALA A 179 5.91 2.68 -4.76
N GLY A 180 6.26 3.98 -4.76
CA GLY A 180 7.30 4.53 -5.62
C GLY A 180 8.70 3.98 -5.29
N ALA A 181 9.06 3.94 -4.00
CA ALA A 181 10.33 3.37 -3.56
C ALA A 181 10.45 1.89 -3.93
N ALA A 182 9.40 1.12 -3.68
CA ALA A 182 9.39 -0.31 -3.99
C ALA A 182 9.47 -0.57 -5.52
N SER A 183 8.86 0.29 -6.34
CA SER A 183 9.03 0.24 -7.80
C SER A 183 10.45 0.60 -8.25
N ALA A 184 11.11 1.56 -7.59
CA ALA A 184 12.50 1.92 -7.88
C ALA A 184 13.46 0.79 -7.52
N ASP A 185 13.31 0.21 -6.33
CA ASP A 185 14.09 -0.95 -5.87
C ASP A 185 13.98 -2.13 -6.83
N ALA A 186 12.76 -2.44 -7.31
CA ALA A 186 12.54 -3.49 -8.30
C ALA A 186 13.26 -3.22 -9.63
N HIS A 187 13.35 -1.95 -10.04
CA HIS A 187 14.07 -1.56 -11.26
C HIS A 187 15.59 -1.71 -11.10
N GLU A 188 16.14 -1.23 -9.98
CA GLU A 188 17.57 -1.36 -9.68
C GLU A 188 18.00 -2.83 -9.60
N GLU A 189 17.19 -3.69 -8.98
CA GLU A 189 17.46 -5.13 -8.93
C GLU A 189 17.43 -5.79 -10.31
N ALA A 190 16.49 -5.39 -11.17
CA ALA A 190 16.42 -5.88 -12.54
C ALA A 190 17.67 -5.48 -13.35
N ASP A 191 18.16 -4.25 -13.19
CA ASP A 191 19.35 -3.76 -13.88
C ASP A 191 20.65 -4.40 -13.34
N ALA A 192 20.74 -4.61 -12.03
CA ALA A 192 21.82 -5.38 -11.43
C ALA A 192 21.82 -6.84 -11.94
N ALA A 193 20.65 -7.45 -12.10
CA ALA A 193 20.52 -8.79 -12.66
C ALA A 193 21.00 -8.84 -14.12
N LYS A 194 20.62 -7.87 -14.96
CA LYS A 194 21.11 -7.76 -16.36
C LYS A 194 22.63 -7.62 -16.40
N THR A 195 23.19 -6.78 -15.56
CA THR A 195 24.65 -6.55 -15.48
C THR A 195 25.40 -7.82 -15.08
N LEU A 196 24.88 -8.57 -14.09
CA LEU A 196 25.45 -9.84 -13.66
C LEU A 196 25.39 -10.89 -14.77
N ILE A 197 24.25 -11.03 -15.46
CA ILE A 197 24.10 -11.96 -16.59
C ILE A 197 25.12 -11.61 -17.69
N ALA A 198 25.27 -10.33 -18.05
CA ALA A 198 26.25 -9.89 -19.02
C ALA A 198 27.70 -10.23 -18.59
N ALA A 199 28.05 -9.97 -17.32
CA ALA A 199 29.36 -10.29 -16.77
C ALA A 199 29.66 -11.81 -16.80
N LEU A 200 28.67 -12.64 -16.47
CA LEU A 200 28.80 -14.10 -16.52
C LEU A 200 28.96 -14.61 -17.96
N ILE A 201 28.25 -14.03 -18.93
CA ILE A 201 28.42 -14.35 -20.35
C ILE A 201 29.84 -14.00 -20.80
N VAL A 202 30.33 -12.79 -20.48
CA VAL A 202 31.69 -12.36 -20.85
C VAL A 202 32.76 -13.26 -20.21
N ALA A 203 32.62 -13.55 -18.91
CA ALA A 203 33.54 -14.47 -18.22
C ALA A 203 33.53 -15.87 -18.83
N GLY A 204 32.33 -16.38 -19.18
CA GLY A 204 32.19 -17.67 -19.86
C GLY A 204 32.84 -17.69 -21.24
N LEU A 205 32.74 -16.60 -22.00
CA LEU A 205 33.43 -16.44 -23.30
C LEU A 205 34.95 -16.40 -23.13
N ILE A 206 35.47 -15.69 -22.11
CA ILE A 206 36.91 -15.63 -21.83
C ILE A 206 37.46 -17.01 -21.44
N ILE A 207 36.72 -17.80 -20.65
CA ILE A 207 37.12 -19.16 -20.25
C ILE A 207 37.09 -20.14 -21.43
N ALA A 208 36.23 -19.89 -22.42
CA ALA A 208 36.07 -20.76 -23.59
C ALA A 208 37.13 -20.52 -24.69
N LEU A 209 37.73 -19.34 -24.74
CA LEU A 209 38.81 -18.95 -25.66
C LEU A 209 40.19 -19.43 -25.16
#